data_AF-A0A8T0LGB6-F1
#
_entry.id   AF-A0A8T0LGB6-F1
#
_cell.length_a   1.000
_cell.length_b   1.000
_cell.length_c   1.000
_cell.angle_alpha   90.00
_cell.angle_beta   90.00
_cell.angle_gamma   90.00
#
_symmetry.space_group_name_H-M   'P 1'
#
loop_
_entity.id
_entity.type
_entity.pdbx_description
1 polymer ?
#
loop_
_entity_poly.entity_id
_entity_poly.type
_entity_poly.pdbx_seq_one_letter_code
_entity_poly.pdbx_strand_id
1 'polypeptide(L)'
;MVQVSKMVQVSKMLLVPNFDYQTIAAGNTPSDVLEALKKDGIISFSNIPSYTQVREAYLDSAAACAVSAQEVNAGFLLHKTLTDGTNRYTISTPSGQDADQSANTTDAACPSYSTHYNEFSSLLEWVVLSVATTLDATSFTTQDGYGQTVSSRKLMTDAVRLDHFHAYEAPSRHERKLQSASSQLSSPENDLTLELHEDDGMFIVFATPAFYKVNNDGTNSTLESVSAGGEDNSESGLIIQKSDGTRVRPVLKPDQVTLMVGTGYNRWVATSDHLPAVMHGVRMPEVETTETQRLLRAWFGKMTLLPSYQRMLKQMNFDEHTNTTKQYVQQGHQSDHQLLGCAPGRHLAASADAECSYK
;
A
#
# COMPACT_ATOMS: atom_id res chain seq x y z
N MET A 1 -7.18 -36.56 -23.19
CA MET A 1 -6.43 -35.31 -23.40
C MET A 1 -6.89 -34.34 -22.33
N VAL A 2 -6.08 -34.13 -21.30
CA VAL A 2 -6.37 -33.14 -20.25
C VAL A 2 -5.97 -31.78 -20.80
N GLN A 3 -6.95 -30.89 -20.87
CA GLN A 3 -6.78 -29.52 -21.33
C GLN A 3 -6.04 -28.77 -20.20
N VAL A 4 -4.75 -28.52 -20.41
CA VAL A 4 -3.94 -27.68 -19.51
C VAL A 4 -4.50 -26.27 -19.60
N SER A 5 -5.17 -25.82 -18.53
CA SER A 5 -5.56 -24.42 -18.37
C SER A 5 -4.32 -23.55 -18.53
N LYS A 6 -4.35 -22.64 -19.52
CA LYS A 6 -3.31 -21.63 -19.71
C LYS A 6 -3.27 -20.77 -18.45
N MET A 7 -2.17 -20.85 -17.69
CA MET A 7 -1.78 -19.81 -16.76
C MET A 7 -1.82 -18.46 -17.49
N VAL A 8 -2.51 -17.48 -16.92
CA VAL A 8 -2.44 -16.09 -17.41
C VAL A 8 -1.06 -15.57 -17.03
N GLN A 9 -0.11 -15.77 -17.93
CA GLN A 9 1.27 -15.34 -17.80
C GLN A 9 1.31 -13.81 -17.67
N VAL A 10 1.89 -13.29 -16.59
CA VAL A 10 2.20 -11.86 -16.38
C VAL A 10 3.45 -11.55 -17.21
N SER A 11 3.31 -11.56 -18.54
CA SER A 11 4.47 -11.53 -19.44
C SER A 11 4.94 -10.11 -19.81
N LYS A 12 4.35 -9.04 -19.23
CA LYS A 12 4.62 -7.67 -19.67
C LYS A 12 4.96 -6.74 -18.51
N MET A 13 6.19 -6.22 -18.54
CA MET A 13 6.61 -5.12 -17.68
C MET A 13 5.90 -3.83 -18.09
N LEU A 14 5.52 -3.02 -17.09
CA LEU A 14 5.04 -1.66 -17.24
C LEU A 14 6.13 -0.71 -16.76
N LEU A 15 6.66 0.11 -17.66
CA LEU A 15 7.49 1.25 -17.27
C LEU A 15 6.55 2.32 -16.73
N VAL A 16 6.63 2.59 -15.42
CA VAL A 16 5.82 3.62 -14.77
C VAL A 16 6.32 5.00 -15.24
N PRO A 17 5.44 5.90 -15.73
CA PRO A 17 5.83 7.27 -16.05
C PRO A 17 6.50 7.94 -14.85
N ASN A 18 7.74 8.39 -15.04
CA ASN A 18 8.55 8.96 -13.98
C ASN A 18 8.83 10.44 -14.23
N PHE A 19 8.63 11.27 -13.22
CA PHE A 19 8.82 12.71 -13.28
C PHE A 19 9.91 13.15 -12.30
N ASP A 20 10.70 14.14 -12.68
CA ASP A 20 11.67 14.76 -11.79
C ASP A 20 10.94 15.66 -10.78
N TYR A 21 11.05 15.32 -9.50
CA TYR A 21 10.39 16.05 -8.41
C TYR A 21 10.78 17.54 -8.38
N GLN A 22 12.02 17.89 -8.73
CA GLN A 22 12.51 19.27 -8.66
C GLN A 22 11.92 20.16 -9.77
N THR A 23 11.39 19.56 -10.84
CA THR A 23 10.86 20.27 -12.01
C THR A 23 9.41 19.92 -12.33
N ILE A 24 8.72 19.23 -11.41
CA ILE A 24 7.34 18.73 -11.60
C ILE A 24 6.33 19.84 -11.90
N ALA A 25 6.60 21.08 -11.47
CA ALA A 25 5.74 22.24 -11.70
C ALA A 25 6.17 23.11 -12.90
N ALA A 26 7.23 22.73 -13.63
CA ALA A 26 7.81 23.54 -14.69
C ALA A 26 7.26 23.18 -16.08
N GLY A 27 7.09 24.18 -16.94
CA GLY A 27 6.73 23.98 -18.35
C GLY A 27 5.43 23.19 -18.53
N ASN A 28 5.47 22.17 -19.39
CA ASN A 28 4.32 21.30 -19.68
C ASN A 28 4.20 20.10 -18.72
N THR A 29 5.15 19.91 -17.80
CA THR A 29 5.19 18.77 -16.88
C THR A 29 3.88 18.58 -16.12
N PRO A 30 3.17 19.62 -15.63
CA PRO A 30 1.87 19.43 -15.00
C PRO A 30 0.83 18.72 -15.88
N SER A 31 0.74 19.09 -17.15
CA SER A 31 -0.16 18.45 -18.11
C SER A 31 0.27 17.01 -18.38
N ASP A 32 1.57 16.74 -18.49
CA ASP A 32 2.08 15.38 -18.70
C ASP A 32 1.80 14.47 -17.49
N VAL A 33 1.87 15.01 -16.26
CA VAL A 33 1.47 14.31 -15.04
C VAL A 33 -0.01 13.95 -15.06
N LEU A 34 -0.89 14.91 -15.41
CA LEU A 34 -2.32 14.65 -15.51
C LEU A 34 -2.63 13.57 -16.57
N GLU A 35 -2.02 13.65 -17.75
CA GLU A 35 -2.23 12.66 -18.82
C GLU A 35 -1.72 11.27 -18.44
N ALA A 36 -0.59 11.17 -17.72
CA ALA A 36 -0.11 9.90 -17.18
C ALA A 36 -1.09 9.29 -16.15
N LEU A 37 -1.62 10.11 -15.24
CA LEU A 37 -2.62 9.67 -14.26
C LEU A 37 -3.92 9.22 -14.91
N LYS A 38 -4.44 9.97 -15.91
CA LYS A 38 -5.64 9.59 -16.66
C LYS A 38 -5.51 8.25 -17.37
N LYS A 39 -4.29 7.91 -17.80
CA LYS A 39 -4.04 6.71 -18.60
C LYS A 39 -4.05 5.43 -17.77
N ASP A 40 -3.22 5.36 -16.73
CA ASP A 40 -2.99 4.13 -15.98
C ASP A 40 -3.13 4.32 -14.45
N GLY A 41 -3.40 5.53 -13.98
CA GLY A 41 -3.58 5.83 -12.55
C GLY A 41 -2.31 5.73 -11.71
N ILE A 42 -1.13 5.51 -12.32
CA ILE A 42 0.14 5.28 -11.64
C ILE A 42 1.26 6.13 -12.23
N ILE A 43 2.04 6.76 -11.35
CA ILE A 43 3.23 7.57 -11.69
C ILE A 43 4.31 7.40 -10.63
N SER A 44 5.56 7.72 -10.97
CA SER A 44 6.70 7.75 -10.05
C SER A 44 7.40 9.10 -10.07
N PHE A 45 8.13 9.38 -8.99
CA PHE A 45 8.94 10.57 -8.82
C PHE A 45 10.37 10.21 -8.47
N SER A 46 11.33 10.81 -9.17
CA SER A 46 12.76 10.70 -8.89
C SER A 46 13.32 12.05 -8.41
N ASN A 47 14.58 12.05 -7.96
CA ASN A 47 15.31 13.25 -7.54
C ASN A 47 14.67 13.97 -6.34
N ILE A 48 13.97 13.22 -5.48
CA ILE A 48 13.44 13.75 -4.21
C ILE A 48 14.61 13.89 -3.22
N PRO A 49 14.88 15.09 -2.69
CA PRO A 49 15.99 15.32 -1.78
C PRO A 49 15.98 14.36 -0.57
N SER A 50 17.14 13.77 -0.27
CA SER A 50 17.36 12.84 0.85
C SER A 50 16.52 11.55 0.86
N TYR A 51 15.66 11.32 -0.15
CA TYR A 51 14.69 10.23 -0.11
C TYR A 51 15.31 8.84 0.09
N THR A 52 16.37 8.49 -0.64
CA THR A 52 17.01 7.17 -0.53
C THR A 52 17.45 6.89 0.90
N GLN A 53 18.15 7.84 1.53
CA GLN A 53 18.66 7.70 2.90
C GLN A 53 17.52 7.56 3.91
N VAL A 54 16.50 8.42 3.81
CA VAL A 54 15.37 8.43 4.75
C VAL A 54 14.50 7.19 4.58
N ARG A 55 14.29 6.73 3.33
CA ARG A 55 13.58 5.48 3.01
C ARG A 55 14.28 4.28 3.64
N GLU A 56 15.59 4.15 3.43
CA GLU A 56 16.37 3.04 3.98
C GLU A 56 16.31 3.03 5.51
N ALA A 57 16.60 4.16 6.16
CA ALA A 57 16.56 4.28 7.61
C ALA A 57 15.19 3.90 8.19
N TYR A 58 14.11 4.35 7.56
CA TYR A 58 12.76 4.02 8.02
C TYR A 58 12.39 2.56 7.77
N LEU A 59 12.60 2.01 6.57
CA LEU A 59 12.22 0.62 6.28
C LEU A 59 13.02 -0.37 7.13
N ASP A 60 14.30 -0.11 7.38
CA ASP A 60 15.14 -0.93 8.26
C ASP A 60 14.62 -0.87 9.70
N SER A 61 14.36 0.34 10.22
CA SER A 61 13.85 0.54 11.59
C SER A 61 12.47 -0.10 11.78
N ALA A 62 11.56 0.08 10.83
CA ALA A 62 10.21 -0.46 10.89
C ALA A 62 10.18 -1.98 10.74
N ALA A 63 11.02 -2.56 9.87
CA ALA A 63 11.15 -4.00 9.73
C ALA A 63 11.69 -4.64 11.01
N ALA A 64 12.76 -4.07 11.59
CA ALA A 64 13.32 -4.54 12.85
C ALA A 64 12.29 -4.45 13.99
N CYS A 65 11.56 -3.34 14.05
CA CYS A 65 10.49 -3.15 15.03
C CYS A 65 9.36 -4.17 14.88
N ALA A 66 8.89 -4.43 13.65
CA ALA A 66 7.82 -5.40 13.43
C ALA A 66 8.22 -6.82 13.86
N VAL A 67 9.46 -7.22 13.57
CA VAL A 67 9.99 -8.53 13.98
C VAL A 67 10.13 -8.65 15.49
N SER A 68 10.72 -7.66 16.17
CA SER A 68 10.85 -7.70 17.63
C SER A 68 9.50 -7.59 18.34
N ALA A 69 8.59 -6.75 17.84
CA ALA A 69 7.25 -6.58 18.36
C ALA A 69 6.41 -7.86 18.23
N GLN A 70 6.62 -8.63 17.16
CA GLN A 70 5.99 -9.94 16.98
C GLN A 70 6.42 -10.94 18.05
N GLU A 71 7.69 -10.94 18.48
CA GLU A 71 8.21 -11.87 19.49
C GLU A 71 7.56 -11.66 20.87
N VAL A 72 7.11 -10.44 21.15
CA VAL A 72 6.51 -10.05 22.45
C VAL A 72 5.01 -9.75 22.38
N ASN A 73 4.35 -9.99 21.24
CA ASN A 73 2.95 -9.61 20.99
C ASN A 73 2.64 -8.16 21.38
N ALA A 74 3.41 -7.21 20.83
CA ALA A 74 3.18 -5.81 21.12
C ALA A 74 1.77 -5.37 20.64
N GLY A 75 1.01 -4.72 21.51
CA GLY A 75 -0.40 -4.37 21.26
C GLY A 75 -0.65 -3.34 20.14
N PHE A 76 0.39 -2.72 19.58
CA PHE A 76 0.26 -1.86 18.40
C PHE A 76 0.41 -2.61 17.06
N LEU A 77 0.93 -3.85 17.10
CA LEU A 77 1.21 -4.64 15.91
C LEU A 77 -0.01 -5.49 15.55
N LEU A 78 -0.64 -5.17 14.42
CA LEU A 78 -1.75 -5.97 13.90
C LEU A 78 -1.20 -7.17 13.12
N HIS A 79 -1.89 -8.31 13.17
CA HIS A 79 -1.51 -9.54 12.47
C HIS A 79 -2.67 -10.11 11.65
N LYS A 80 -2.36 -10.65 10.46
CA LYS A 80 -3.26 -11.46 9.63
C LYS A 80 -2.46 -12.53 8.89
N THR A 81 -2.91 -13.78 8.89
CA THR A 81 -2.37 -14.81 7.99
C THR A 81 -3.17 -14.80 6.68
N LEU A 82 -2.47 -14.73 5.55
CA LEU A 82 -3.06 -14.68 4.20
C LEU A 82 -3.31 -16.09 3.66
N THR A 83 -4.03 -16.17 2.55
CA THR A 83 -4.49 -17.43 1.95
C THR A 83 -3.34 -18.33 1.51
N ASP A 84 -2.18 -17.76 1.14
CA ASP A 84 -0.95 -18.49 0.79
C ASP A 84 -0.08 -18.84 2.00
N GLY A 85 -0.56 -18.58 3.23
CA GLY A 85 0.16 -18.81 4.48
C GLY A 85 1.15 -17.70 4.85
N THR A 86 1.30 -16.65 4.04
CA THR A 86 2.10 -15.47 4.39
C THR A 86 1.49 -14.76 5.59
N ASN A 87 2.31 -14.42 6.58
CA ASN A 87 1.87 -13.57 7.69
C ASN A 87 2.06 -12.10 7.31
N ARG A 88 1.03 -11.27 7.46
CA ARG A 88 1.12 -9.82 7.36
C ARG A 88 1.06 -9.22 8.76
N TYR A 89 2.10 -8.46 9.09
CA TYR A 89 2.15 -7.61 10.27
C TYR A 89 2.03 -6.15 9.87
N THR A 90 1.22 -5.38 10.58
CA THR A 90 0.94 -3.98 10.25
C THR A 90 1.19 -3.08 11.44
N ILE A 91 1.95 -2.00 11.20
CA ILE A 91 2.00 -0.84 12.07
C ILE A 91 1.22 0.27 11.35
N SER A 92 0.12 0.70 11.97
CA SER A 92 -0.74 1.77 11.44
C SER A 92 -0.52 3.04 12.25
N THR A 93 -0.25 4.14 11.56
CA THR A 93 -0.06 5.45 12.19
C THR A 93 -0.91 6.50 11.48
N PRO A 94 -1.91 7.08 12.15
CA PRO A 94 -2.58 8.28 11.64
C PRO A 94 -1.58 9.44 11.45
N SER A 95 -1.70 10.18 10.36
CA SER A 95 -0.89 11.38 10.12
C SER A 95 -1.68 12.48 9.40
N GLY A 96 -1.03 13.61 9.09
CA GLY A 96 -1.71 14.80 8.60
C GLY A 96 -2.58 15.43 9.70
N GLN A 97 -3.85 15.72 9.39
CA GLN A 97 -4.77 16.37 10.33
C GLN A 97 -5.16 15.49 11.54
N ASP A 98 -5.09 14.16 11.40
CA ASP A 98 -5.42 13.20 12.47
C ASP A 98 -4.16 12.62 13.12
N ALA A 99 -3.00 13.28 13.00
CA ALA A 99 -1.78 12.83 13.65
C ALA A 99 -2.00 12.66 15.17
N ASP A 100 -1.65 11.48 15.69
CA ASP A 100 -1.87 11.12 17.08
C ASP A 100 -0.59 10.59 17.76
N GLN A 101 -0.73 9.96 18.93
CA GLN A 101 0.39 9.42 19.70
C GLN A 101 0.82 8.01 19.27
N SER A 102 0.26 7.42 18.21
CA SER A 102 0.54 6.04 17.79
C SER A 102 2.01 5.79 17.46
N ALA A 103 2.69 6.79 16.88
CA ALA A 103 4.13 6.74 16.65
C ALA A 103 4.93 6.64 17.96
N ASN A 104 4.50 7.37 19.01
CA ASN A 104 5.14 7.35 20.33
C ASN A 104 4.87 6.02 21.06
N THR A 105 3.68 5.44 20.90
CA THR A 105 3.37 4.09 21.42
C THR A 105 4.27 3.04 20.79
N THR A 106 4.52 3.14 19.48
CA THR A 106 5.46 2.26 18.78
C THR A 106 6.90 2.49 19.26
N ASP A 107 7.31 3.76 19.43
CA ASP A 107 8.65 4.13 19.89
C ASP A 107 8.99 3.60 21.28
N ALA A 108 7.99 3.54 22.17
CA ALA A 108 8.17 2.98 23.51
C ALA A 108 8.60 1.49 23.49
N ALA A 109 8.22 0.74 22.46
CA ALA A 109 8.67 -0.64 22.24
C ALA A 109 9.90 -0.73 21.34
N CYS A 110 10.03 0.22 20.41
CA CYS A 110 11.07 0.27 19.38
C CYS A 110 11.75 1.64 19.38
N PRO A 111 12.76 1.88 20.24
CA PRO A 111 13.41 3.17 20.33
C PRO A 111 13.91 3.67 18.97
N SER A 112 13.71 4.97 18.71
CA SER A 112 14.05 5.67 17.46
C SER A 112 13.09 5.43 16.29
N TYR A 113 12.08 4.56 16.43
CA TYR A 113 11.06 4.37 15.39
C TYR A 113 10.36 5.69 15.03
N SER A 114 9.93 6.45 16.04
CA SER A 114 9.18 7.70 15.82
C SER A 114 10.00 8.73 15.04
N THR A 115 11.31 8.82 15.32
CA THR A 115 12.23 9.73 14.62
C THR A 115 12.29 9.40 13.12
N HIS A 116 12.58 8.14 12.78
CA HIS A 116 12.67 7.71 11.38
C HIS A 116 11.32 7.79 10.66
N TYR A 117 10.23 7.41 11.34
CA TYR A 117 8.88 7.54 10.83
C TYR A 117 8.53 9.00 10.52
N ASN A 118 8.76 9.93 11.45
CA ASN A 118 8.39 11.32 11.27
C ASN A 118 9.17 11.97 10.13
N GLU A 119 10.46 11.68 10.00
CA GLU A 119 11.28 12.17 8.89
C GLU A 119 10.77 11.66 7.55
N PHE A 120 10.51 10.35 7.45
CA PHE A 120 10.04 9.72 6.22
C PHE A 120 8.61 10.14 5.84
N SER A 121 7.69 10.12 6.82
CA SER A 121 6.29 10.50 6.64
C SER A 121 6.18 11.96 6.21
N SER A 122 6.97 12.86 6.81
CA SER A 122 7.02 14.28 6.41
C SER A 122 7.56 14.47 5.00
N LEU A 123 8.59 13.71 4.60
CA LEU A 123 9.12 13.77 3.23
C LEU A 123 8.03 13.38 2.20
N LEU A 124 7.30 12.29 2.46
CA LEU A 124 6.21 11.87 1.58
C LEU A 124 5.01 12.84 1.60
N GLU A 125 4.79 13.54 2.70
CA GLU A 125 3.80 14.62 2.79
C GLU A 125 4.11 15.74 1.77
N TRP A 126 5.37 16.14 1.65
CA TRP A 126 5.79 17.12 0.64
C TRP A 126 5.57 16.64 -0.79
N VAL A 127 5.80 15.35 -1.05
CA VAL A 127 5.51 14.75 -2.37
C VAL A 127 4.03 14.85 -2.68
N VAL A 128 3.17 14.42 -1.76
CA VAL A 128 1.71 14.50 -1.91
C VAL A 128 1.25 15.93 -2.21
N LEU A 129 1.70 16.87 -1.39
CA LEU A 129 1.33 18.26 -1.53
C LEU A 129 1.84 18.88 -2.85
N SER A 130 2.98 18.43 -3.35
CA SER A 130 3.52 18.86 -4.64
C SER A 130 2.70 18.32 -5.81
N VAL A 131 2.29 17.05 -5.78
CA VAL A 131 1.36 16.49 -6.79
C VAL A 131 0.06 17.26 -6.82
N ALA A 132 -0.49 17.59 -5.64
CA ALA A 132 -1.72 18.37 -5.54
C ALA A 132 -1.57 19.77 -6.17
N THR A 133 -0.45 20.45 -5.90
CA THR A 133 -0.13 21.73 -6.55
C THR A 133 0.05 21.59 -8.06
N THR A 134 0.68 20.50 -8.52
CA THR A 134 0.84 20.20 -9.95
C THR A 134 -0.51 20.02 -10.63
N LEU A 135 -1.45 19.29 -10.02
CA LEU A 135 -2.81 19.13 -10.56
C LEU A 135 -3.55 20.47 -10.64
N ASP A 136 -3.41 21.35 -9.63
CA ASP A 136 -4.00 22.70 -9.64
C ASP A 136 -3.44 23.60 -10.75
N ALA A 137 -2.28 23.27 -11.32
CA ALA A 137 -1.69 23.99 -12.46
C ALA A 137 -2.22 23.48 -13.83
N THR A 138 -3.18 22.56 -13.84
CA THR A 138 -3.78 21.99 -15.06
C THR A 138 -5.25 22.39 -15.22
N SER A 139 -5.95 21.82 -16.20
CA SER A 139 -7.41 21.92 -16.32
C SER A 139 -8.17 21.01 -15.35
N PHE A 140 -7.48 20.20 -14.55
CA PHE A 140 -8.09 19.29 -13.60
C PHE A 140 -8.80 20.07 -12.50
N THR A 141 -10.09 19.78 -12.29
CA THR A 141 -10.88 20.39 -11.22
C THR A 141 -11.57 19.31 -10.39
N THR A 142 -11.78 19.60 -9.11
CA THR A 142 -12.57 18.76 -8.21
C THR A 142 -13.73 19.55 -7.61
N GLN A 143 -14.86 18.89 -7.42
CA GLN A 143 -16.04 19.43 -6.74
C GLN A 143 -16.48 18.51 -5.62
N ASP A 144 -16.89 19.09 -4.51
CA ASP A 144 -17.42 18.34 -3.38
C ASP A 144 -18.90 17.94 -3.52
N GLY A 145 -19.45 17.29 -2.49
CA GLY A 145 -20.86 16.92 -2.42
C GLY A 145 -21.85 18.10 -2.40
N TYR A 146 -21.39 19.34 -2.29
CA TYR A 146 -22.20 20.55 -2.47
C TYR A 146 -22.08 21.14 -3.89
N GLY A 147 -21.26 20.54 -4.76
CA GLY A 147 -20.94 21.07 -6.09
C GLY A 147 -19.98 22.28 -6.05
N GLN A 148 -19.33 22.53 -4.92
CA GLN A 148 -18.35 23.61 -4.80
C GLN A 148 -17.00 23.15 -5.32
N THR A 149 -16.36 23.95 -6.18
CA THR A 149 -15.01 23.67 -6.64
C THR A 149 -14.03 23.76 -5.47
N VAL A 150 -13.26 22.69 -5.27
CA VAL A 150 -12.18 22.62 -4.30
C VAL A 150 -10.89 22.40 -5.07
N SER A 151 -9.83 23.15 -4.73
CA SER A 151 -8.53 22.91 -5.34
C SER A 151 -7.93 21.61 -4.79
N SER A 152 -7.18 20.89 -5.61
CA SER A 152 -6.46 19.69 -5.20
C SER A 152 -5.54 19.99 -4.02
N ARG A 153 -4.83 21.13 -4.03
CA ARG A 153 -3.97 21.53 -2.92
C ARG A 153 -4.74 21.70 -1.61
N LYS A 154 -5.91 22.35 -1.64
CA LYS A 154 -6.75 22.47 -0.45
C LYS A 154 -7.20 21.10 0.05
N LEU A 155 -7.70 20.26 -0.88
CA LEU A 155 -8.19 18.93 -0.56
C LEU A 155 -7.12 18.07 0.14
N MET A 156 -5.87 18.11 -0.34
CA MET A 156 -4.76 17.33 0.22
C MET A 156 -4.15 17.92 1.49
N THR A 157 -4.23 19.24 1.68
CA THR A 157 -3.75 19.91 2.92
C THR A 157 -4.66 19.59 4.10
N ASP A 158 -5.97 19.52 3.84
CA ASP A 158 -6.97 19.24 4.86
C ASP A 158 -7.22 17.72 5.02
N ALA A 159 -6.59 16.89 4.19
CA ALA A 159 -6.79 15.46 4.17
C ALA A 159 -6.27 14.77 5.44
N VAL A 160 -6.99 13.72 5.84
CA VAL A 160 -6.52 12.73 6.79
C VAL A 160 -5.57 11.77 6.08
N ARG A 161 -4.49 11.37 6.76
CA ARG A 161 -3.55 10.37 6.27
C ARG A 161 -3.59 9.13 7.12
N LEU A 162 -3.50 8.00 6.45
CA LEU A 162 -3.35 6.71 7.09
C LEU A 162 -2.06 6.08 6.55
N ASP A 163 -1.04 6.10 7.40
CA ASP A 163 0.25 5.52 7.09
C ASP A 163 0.28 4.06 7.54
N HIS A 164 0.68 3.19 6.63
CA HIS A 164 0.76 1.77 6.86
C HIS A 164 2.15 1.26 6.55
N PHE A 165 2.80 0.72 7.56
CA PHE A 165 3.89 -0.21 7.35
C PHE A 165 3.35 -1.64 7.34
N HIS A 166 3.74 -2.42 6.34
CA HIS A 166 3.44 -3.85 6.26
C HIS A 166 4.73 -4.67 6.17
N ALA A 167 4.88 -5.62 7.09
CA ALA A 167 5.84 -6.70 7.01
C ALA A 167 5.13 -7.98 6.57
N TYR A 168 5.36 -8.41 5.34
CA TYR A 168 4.88 -9.68 4.82
C TYR A 168 5.97 -10.74 5.01
N GLU A 169 5.73 -11.68 5.91
CA GLU A 169 6.65 -12.78 6.21
C GLU A 169 6.14 -14.06 5.54
N ALA A 170 6.87 -14.52 4.52
CA ALA A 170 6.59 -15.80 3.88
C ALA A 170 6.88 -16.95 4.86
N PRO A 171 6.10 -18.05 4.83
CA PRO A 171 6.38 -19.21 5.67
C PRO A 171 7.79 -19.75 5.41
N SER A 172 8.45 -20.30 6.42
CA SER A 172 9.73 -20.98 6.26
C SER A 172 9.59 -22.23 5.38
N ARG A 173 10.71 -22.74 4.87
CA ARG A 173 10.71 -24.02 4.11
C ARG A 173 10.16 -25.17 4.95
N HIS A 174 10.48 -25.20 6.24
CA HIS A 174 9.95 -26.19 7.16
C HIS A 174 8.42 -26.11 7.29
N GLU A 175 7.88 -24.90 7.49
CA GLU A 175 6.43 -24.67 7.62
C GLU A 175 5.68 -25.03 6.33
N ARG A 176 6.23 -24.67 5.16
CA ARG A 176 5.64 -25.07 3.87
C ARG A 176 5.56 -26.60 3.69
N LYS A 177 6.60 -27.34 4.11
CA LYS A 177 6.59 -28.81 4.07
C LYS A 177 5.54 -29.42 5.00
N LEU A 178 5.36 -28.84 6.19
CA LEU A 178 4.33 -29.29 7.12
C LEU A 178 2.91 -29.02 6.59
N GLN A 179 2.70 -27.88 5.94
CA GLN A 179 1.42 -27.52 5.33
C GLN A 179 1.08 -28.39 4.11
N SER A 180 2.06 -28.67 3.24
CA SER A 180 1.83 -29.53 2.07
C SER A 180 1.60 -31.00 2.43
N ALA A 181 2.05 -31.44 3.61
CA ALA A 181 1.73 -32.76 4.16
C ALA A 181 0.30 -32.86 4.73
N SER A 182 -0.35 -31.74 5.05
CA SER A 182 -1.65 -31.70 5.73
C SER A 182 -2.83 -31.22 4.86
N SER A 183 -2.58 -30.68 3.66
CA SER A 183 -3.62 -30.12 2.80
C SER A 183 -3.63 -30.72 1.39
N GLN A 184 -4.77 -31.30 1.01
CA GLN A 184 -5.23 -31.40 -0.38
C GLN A 184 -6.05 -30.13 -0.66
N LEU A 185 -5.83 -29.49 -1.81
CA LEU A 185 -6.51 -28.28 -2.33
C LEU A 185 -5.91 -26.92 -1.94
N SER A 186 -5.11 -26.38 -2.85
CA SER A 186 -5.34 -25.01 -3.34
C SER A 186 -5.37 -25.08 -4.87
N SER A 187 -6.46 -24.58 -5.46
CA SER A 187 -6.54 -24.43 -6.91
C SER A 187 -5.45 -23.44 -7.36
N PRO A 188 -4.75 -23.70 -8.47
CA PRO A 188 -3.67 -22.84 -8.99
C PRO A 188 -4.16 -21.46 -9.51
N GLU A 189 -5.40 -21.08 -9.21
CA GLU A 189 -6.06 -19.88 -9.75
C GLU A 189 -5.79 -18.60 -8.94
N ASN A 190 -5.34 -18.69 -7.68
CA ASN A 190 -4.93 -17.53 -6.88
C ASN A 190 -3.44 -17.58 -6.51
N ASP A 191 -2.61 -17.32 -7.51
CA ASP A 191 -1.15 -17.19 -7.39
C ASP A 191 -0.76 -15.78 -6.89
N LEU A 192 -1.53 -15.19 -5.96
CA LEU A 192 -1.24 -13.88 -5.38
C LEU A 192 -1.24 -14.01 -3.86
N THR A 193 -0.22 -13.47 -3.22
CA THR A 193 -0.14 -13.35 -1.76
C THR A 193 -1.20 -12.38 -1.24
N LEU A 194 -1.35 -11.25 -1.94
CA LEU A 194 -2.45 -10.30 -1.73
C LEU A 194 -3.24 -10.22 -3.02
N GLU A 195 -4.52 -10.60 -2.94
CA GLU A 195 -5.41 -10.66 -4.09
C GLU A 195 -5.60 -9.27 -4.73
N LEU A 196 -6.13 -9.26 -5.96
CA LEU A 196 -6.37 -8.01 -6.67
C LEU A 196 -7.41 -7.14 -5.97
N HIS A 197 -7.07 -5.88 -5.76
CA HIS A 197 -7.90 -4.87 -5.11
C HIS A 197 -7.57 -3.45 -5.59
N GLU A 198 -8.42 -2.49 -5.27
CA GLU A 198 -8.14 -1.06 -5.44
C GLU A 198 -8.12 -0.39 -4.07
N ASP A 199 -7.23 0.56 -3.81
CA ASP A 199 -7.20 1.21 -2.50
C ASP A 199 -8.32 2.24 -2.33
N ASP A 200 -8.91 2.29 -1.13
CA ASP A 200 -9.93 3.29 -0.79
C ASP A 200 -9.28 4.56 -0.24
N GLY A 201 -8.95 5.45 -1.15
CA GLY A 201 -8.26 6.72 -0.92
C GLY A 201 -8.32 7.58 -2.18
N MET A 202 -7.99 8.85 -2.07
CA MET A 202 -7.77 9.70 -3.25
C MET A 202 -6.57 9.15 -4.04
N PHE A 203 -5.47 8.87 -3.34
CA PHE A 203 -4.33 8.11 -3.84
C PHE A 203 -3.58 7.48 -2.67
N ILE A 204 -2.67 6.58 -2.99
CA ILE A 204 -1.63 6.09 -2.09
C ILE A 204 -0.27 6.46 -2.66
N VAL A 205 0.60 7.01 -1.80
CA VAL A 205 2.01 7.24 -2.11
C VAL A 205 2.83 6.23 -1.33
N PHE A 206 3.69 5.48 -2.00
CA PHE A 206 4.43 4.39 -1.38
C PHE A 206 5.88 4.32 -1.83
N ALA A 207 6.69 3.73 -0.96
CA ALA A 207 8.06 3.37 -1.29
C ALA A 207 8.12 2.01 -1.97
N THR A 208 9.06 1.87 -2.90
CA THR A 208 9.49 0.56 -3.38
C THR A 208 9.87 -0.31 -2.18
N PRO A 209 9.37 -1.56 -2.07
CA PRO A 209 9.63 -2.42 -0.91
C PRO A 209 11.12 -2.67 -0.66
N ALA A 210 11.46 -3.02 0.58
CA ALA A 210 12.73 -3.64 0.93
C ALA A 210 12.49 -5.09 1.33
N PHE A 211 13.51 -5.95 1.17
CA PHE A 211 13.40 -7.36 1.45
C PHE A 211 14.53 -7.80 2.39
N TYR A 212 14.18 -8.67 3.34
CA TYR A 212 15.10 -9.15 4.36
C TYR A 212 14.94 -10.66 4.54
N LYS A 213 16.04 -11.35 4.81
CA LYS A 213 16.00 -12.66 5.45
C LYS A 213 15.96 -12.44 6.96
N VAL A 214 14.95 -13.01 7.60
CA VAL A 214 14.85 -13.05 9.05
C VAL A 214 15.55 -14.33 9.52
N ASN A 215 16.62 -14.14 10.30
CA ASN A 215 17.36 -15.20 10.93
C ASN A 215 16.99 -15.24 12.42
N ASN A 216 16.43 -16.35 12.88
CA ASN A 216 16.17 -16.56 14.30
C ASN A 216 17.18 -17.57 14.85
N ASP A 217 18.05 -17.12 15.75
CA ASP A 217 19.06 -17.97 16.41
C ASP A 217 18.56 -18.61 17.72
N GLY A 218 17.26 -18.45 18.03
CA GLY A 218 16.61 -18.92 19.25
C GLY A 218 16.64 -17.91 20.40
N THR A 219 17.39 -16.80 20.26
CA THR A 219 17.46 -15.74 21.27
C THR A 219 17.12 -14.36 20.75
N ASN A 220 17.51 -14.03 19.51
CA ASN A 220 17.15 -12.77 18.84
C ASN A 220 16.95 -13.02 17.35
N SER A 221 16.03 -12.26 16.75
CA SER A 221 15.93 -12.19 15.29
C SER A 221 16.88 -11.14 14.72
N THR A 222 17.59 -11.49 13.64
CA THR A 222 18.42 -10.54 12.87
C THR A 222 17.92 -10.43 11.44
N LEU A 223 18.11 -9.25 10.84
CA LEU A 223 17.71 -8.95 9.47
C LEU A 223 18.93 -8.88 8.56
N GLU A 224 18.89 -9.63 7.47
CA GLU A 224 19.87 -9.55 6.38
C GLU A 224 19.16 -9.02 5.13
N SER A 225 19.53 -7.81 4.68
CA SER A 225 18.95 -7.21 3.47
C SER A 225 19.28 -8.04 2.23
N VAL A 226 18.28 -8.26 1.38
CA VAL A 226 18.42 -9.02 0.14
C VAL A 226 17.78 -8.29 -1.03
N SER A 227 18.35 -8.45 -2.22
CA SER A 227 17.73 -7.95 -3.45
C SER A 227 16.68 -8.96 -3.93
N ALA A 228 15.43 -8.52 -4.04
CA ALA A 228 14.33 -9.30 -4.59
C ALA A 228 13.32 -8.37 -5.28
N GLY A 229 12.52 -8.93 -6.20
CA GLY A 229 11.35 -8.27 -6.78
C GLY A 229 11.62 -6.93 -7.47
N GLY A 230 12.23 -6.94 -8.66
CA GLY A 230 12.41 -5.69 -9.42
C GLY A 230 13.01 -5.81 -10.81
N GLU A 231 14.01 -6.67 -11.01
CA GLU A 231 14.84 -6.66 -12.24
C GLU A 231 14.87 -7.99 -13.01
N ASP A 232 14.27 -9.04 -12.49
CA ASP A 232 14.20 -10.34 -13.15
C ASP A 232 12.87 -10.54 -13.89
N ASN A 233 12.82 -11.60 -14.70
CA ASN A 233 11.59 -12.05 -15.35
C ASN A 233 10.65 -12.79 -14.38
N SER A 234 10.88 -12.71 -13.06
CA SER A 234 9.98 -13.33 -12.09
C SER A 234 8.65 -12.57 -12.08
N GLU A 235 7.55 -13.31 -11.97
CA GLU A 235 6.21 -12.73 -11.86
C GLU A 235 5.90 -12.29 -10.41
N SER A 236 6.89 -11.77 -9.69
CA SER A 236 6.79 -11.41 -8.28
C SER A 236 6.72 -9.89 -8.06
N GLY A 237 6.27 -9.47 -6.87
CA GLY A 237 6.11 -8.07 -6.49
C GLY A 237 4.71 -7.53 -6.74
N LEU A 238 4.62 -6.23 -7.01
CA LEU A 238 3.36 -5.55 -7.34
C LEU A 238 2.89 -5.99 -8.74
N ILE A 239 1.63 -6.36 -8.87
CA ILE A 239 0.98 -6.72 -10.13
C ILE A 239 -0.22 -5.81 -10.31
N ILE A 240 -0.33 -5.15 -11.46
CA ILE A 240 -1.45 -4.27 -11.81
C ILE A 240 -2.31 -4.95 -12.86
N GLN A 241 -3.62 -4.93 -12.69
CA GLN A 241 -4.57 -5.30 -13.73
C GLN A 241 -5.11 -4.04 -14.40
N LYS A 242 -4.91 -3.93 -15.72
CA LYS A 242 -5.41 -2.82 -16.53
C LYS A 242 -6.91 -2.98 -16.82
N SER A 243 -7.50 -1.93 -17.37
CA SER A 243 -8.91 -1.89 -17.78
C SER A 243 -9.28 -2.93 -18.85
N ASP A 244 -8.33 -3.37 -19.68
CA ASP A 244 -8.50 -4.45 -20.65
C ASP A 244 -8.37 -5.86 -20.03
N GLY A 245 -8.20 -5.95 -18.71
CA GLY A 245 -8.00 -7.19 -17.96
C GLY A 245 -6.56 -7.72 -17.98
N THR A 246 -5.64 -7.07 -18.71
CA THR A 246 -4.25 -7.53 -18.77
C THR A 246 -3.53 -7.25 -17.46
N ARG A 247 -2.77 -8.25 -16.98
CA ARG A 247 -1.90 -8.12 -15.81
C ARG A 247 -0.51 -7.71 -16.24
N VAL A 248 0.04 -6.68 -15.61
CA VAL A 248 1.37 -6.14 -15.86
C VAL A 248 2.15 -5.96 -14.57
N ARG A 249 3.47 -5.99 -14.66
CA ARG A 249 4.37 -5.73 -13.53
C ARG A 249 4.98 -4.34 -13.65
N PRO A 250 4.61 -3.36 -12.81
CA PRO A 250 5.32 -2.08 -12.76
C PRO A 250 6.79 -2.28 -12.38
N VAL A 251 7.68 -1.61 -13.08
CA VAL A 251 9.10 -1.52 -12.72
C VAL A 251 9.25 -0.40 -11.70
N LEU A 252 9.50 -0.76 -10.45
CA LEU A 252 9.65 0.16 -9.32
C LEU A 252 11.13 0.24 -8.92
N LYS A 253 11.63 1.43 -8.62
CA LYS A 253 13.03 1.63 -8.22
C LYS A 253 13.17 2.13 -6.78
N PRO A 254 14.20 1.72 -6.02
CA PRO A 254 14.39 2.14 -4.63
C PRO A 254 14.55 3.65 -4.42
N ASP A 255 15.05 4.37 -5.42
CA ASP A 255 15.26 5.82 -5.41
C ASP A 255 14.03 6.62 -5.86
N GLN A 256 12.89 5.95 -6.08
CA GLN A 256 11.65 6.56 -6.51
C GLN A 256 10.54 6.43 -5.46
N VAL A 257 9.67 7.44 -5.43
CA VAL A 257 8.37 7.39 -4.77
C VAL A 257 7.30 7.11 -5.82
N THR A 258 6.38 6.19 -5.57
CA THR A 258 5.31 5.85 -6.51
C THR A 258 3.96 6.28 -5.94
N LEU A 259 3.10 6.80 -6.82
CA LEU A 259 1.73 7.18 -6.52
C LEU A 259 0.78 6.32 -7.34
N MET A 260 -0.22 5.74 -6.69
CA MET A 260 -1.37 5.10 -7.36
C MET A 260 -2.66 5.81 -6.96
N VAL A 261 -3.50 6.10 -7.94
CA VAL A 261 -4.84 6.63 -7.75
C VAL A 261 -5.70 5.56 -7.07
N GLY A 262 -6.42 5.97 -6.03
CA GLY A 262 -7.40 5.15 -5.35
C GLY A 262 -8.83 5.49 -5.79
N THR A 263 -9.81 4.84 -5.16
CA THR A 263 -11.21 4.99 -5.57
C THR A 263 -11.86 6.30 -5.15
N GLY A 264 -11.21 7.09 -4.32
CA GLY A 264 -11.74 8.33 -3.76
C GLY A 264 -12.10 9.37 -4.81
N TYR A 265 -11.25 9.56 -5.83
CA TYR A 265 -11.58 10.47 -6.95
C TYR A 265 -12.82 10.04 -7.74
N ASN A 266 -13.14 8.74 -7.74
CA ASN A 266 -14.25 8.18 -8.50
C ASN A 266 -15.54 8.04 -7.68
N ARG A 267 -15.44 8.17 -6.35
CA ARG A 267 -16.56 7.87 -5.42
C ARG A 267 -16.93 9.04 -4.52
N TRP A 268 -15.97 9.87 -4.15
CA TRP A 268 -16.16 10.83 -3.06
C TRP A 268 -16.30 12.27 -3.55
N VAL A 269 -15.61 12.63 -4.63
CA VAL A 269 -15.67 13.96 -5.27
C VAL A 269 -16.03 13.82 -6.75
N ALA A 270 -16.54 14.88 -7.35
CA ALA A 270 -16.67 14.96 -8.80
C ALA A 270 -15.39 15.57 -9.38
N THR A 271 -14.94 15.08 -10.55
CA THR A 271 -13.73 15.53 -11.21
C THR A 271 -14.00 15.91 -12.67
N SER A 272 -13.21 16.84 -13.24
CA SER A 272 -13.30 17.18 -14.68
C SER A 272 -12.82 16.06 -15.59
N ASP A 273 -11.86 15.27 -15.10
CA ASP A 273 -11.24 14.17 -15.82
C ASP A 273 -11.36 12.90 -14.98
N HIS A 274 -11.54 11.76 -15.63
CA HIS A 274 -11.53 10.47 -14.95
C HIS A 274 -10.09 10.06 -14.62
N LEU A 275 -9.82 9.80 -13.35
CA LEU A 275 -8.57 9.19 -12.87
C LEU A 275 -8.86 7.74 -12.46
N PRO A 276 -8.43 6.73 -13.24
CA PRO A 276 -8.73 5.35 -12.94
C PRO A 276 -8.02 4.91 -11.65
N ALA A 277 -8.77 4.27 -10.75
CA ALA A 277 -8.19 3.62 -9.60
C ALA A 277 -7.36 2.40 -10.05
N VAL A 278 -6.22 2.16 -9.39
CA VAL A 278 -5.29 1.12 -9.82
C VAL A 278 -5.65 -0.21 -9.15
N MET A 279 -6.19 -1.14 -9.94
CA MET A 279 -6.41 -2.52 -9.51
C MET A 279 -5.07 -3.24 -9.41
N HIS A 280 -4.71 -3.71 -8.24
CA HIS A 280 -3.40 -4.29 -7.98
C HIS A 280 -3.42 -5.40 -6.94
N GLY A 281 -2.41 -6.26 -7.00
CA GLY A 281 -2.17 -7.35 -6.04
C GLY A 281 -0.69 -7.52 -5.81
N VAL A 282 -0.32 -8.39 -4.88
CA VAL A 282 1.09 -8.66 -4.56
C VAL A 282 1.35 -10.15 -4.63
N ARG A 283 2.48 -10.52 -5.22
CA ARG A 283 3.06 -11.86 -5.12
C ARG A 283 4.40 -11.77 -4.39
N MET A 284 4.58 -12.56 -3.33
CA MET A 284 5.88 -12.64 -2.67
C MET A 284 6.94 -13.21 -3.64
N PRO A 285 8.16 -12.65 -3.69
CA PRO A 285 9.23 -13.22 -4.50
C PRO A 285 9.74 -14.53 -3.91
N GLU A 286 10.25 -15.40 -4.77
CA GLU A 286 11.00 -16.57 -4.35
C GLU A 286 12.45 -16.18 -4.11
N VAL A 287 12.89 -16.27 -2.85
CA VAL A 287 14.29 -16.07 -2.45
C VAL A 287 14.77 -17.34 -1.78
N GLU A 288 16.02 -17.75 -2.07
CA GLU A 288 16.61 -18.90 -1.42
C GLU A 288 16.81 -18.65 0.09
N THR A 289 16.08 -19.40 0.91
CA THR A 289 16.18 -19.40 2.37
C THR A 289 16.61 -20.78 2.88
N THR A 290 17.26 -20.82 4.05
CA THR A 290 17.46 -22.07 4.80
C THR A 290 16.14 -22.62 5.35
N GLU A 291 16.18 -23.77 6.03
CA GLU A 291 14.99 -24.40 6.64
C GLU A 291 14.30 -23.49 7.68
N THR A 292 15.08 -22.67 8.39
CA THR A 292 14.60 -21.82 9.49
C THR A 292 14.49 -20.34 9.13
N GLN A 293 15.13 -19.91 8.04
CA GLN A 293 15.00 -18.54 7.54
C GLN A 293 13.62 -18.29 6.94
N ARG A 294 13.12 -17.08 7.16
CA ARG A 294 11.91 -16.56 6.51
C ARG A 294 12.24 -15.32 5.68
N LEU A 295 11.51 -15.12 4.59
CA LEU A 295 11.63 -13.91 3.77
C LEU A 295 10.61 -12.90 4.25
N LEU A 296 11.06 -11.68 4.53
CA LEU A 296 10.24 -10.55 4.93
C LEU A 296 10.27 -9.46 3.86
N ARG A 297 9.11 -9.07 3.36
CA ARG A 297 8.92 -7.90 2.50
C ARG A 297 8.39 -6.75 3.36
N ALA A 298 9.21 -5.72 3.52
CA ALA A 298 8.86 -4.48 4.20
C ALA A 298 8.34 -3.45 3.19
N TRP A 299 7.16 -2.91 3.42
CA TRP A 299 6.55 -1.92 2.55
C TRP A 299 5.86 -0.84 3.36
N PHE A 300 5.90 0.39 2.85
CA PHE A 300 5.20 1.52 3.42
C PHE A 300 4.31 2.19 2.37
N GLY A 301 3.08 2.51 2.76
CA GLY A 301 2.17 3.36 2.00
C GLY A 301 1.51 4.42 2.86
N LYS A 302 1.45 5.63 2.32
CA LYS A 302 0.71 6.79 2.83
C LYS A 302 -0.56 6.95 2.01
N MET A 303 -1.69 6.56 2.60
CA MET A 303 -2.99 6.71 1.98
C MET A 303 -3.54 8.10 2.28
N THR A 304 -4.02 8.80 1.25
CA THR A 304 -4.67 10.11 1.39
C THR A 304 -6.17 9.96 1.30
N LEU A 305 -6.85 10.31 2.39
CA LEU A 305 -8.30 10.26 2.52
C LEU A 305 -8.90 11.66 2.35
N LEU A 306 -10.22 11.78 2.48
CA LEU A 306 -10.84 13.10 2.59
C LEU A 306 -10.73 13.67 4.01
N PRO A 307 -10.80 15.00 4.16
CA PRO A 307 -11.04 15.62 5.46
C PRO A 307 -12.34 15.08 6.08
N SER A 308 -12.37 14.88 7.40
CA SER A 308 -13.54 14.37 8.13
C SER A 308 -14.83 15.13 7.82
N TYR A 309 -14.75 16.46 7.76
CA TYR A 309 -15.86 17.36 7.49
C TYR A 309 -16.29 17.43 6.01
N GLN A 310 -15.50 16.85 5.10
CA GLN A 310 -15.75 16.97 3.66
C GLN A 310 -17.00 16.17 3.29
N ARG A 311 -17.97 16.85 2.68
CA ARG A 311 -19.16 16.20 2.14
C ARG A 311 -18.83 15.47 0.85
N MET A 312 -19.15 14.18 0.82
CA MET A 312 -19.00 13.32 -0.35
C MET A 312 -20.17 13.47 -1.33
N LEU A 313 -20.01 13.05 -2.58
CA LEU A 313 -21.09 13.00 -3.59
C LEU A 313 -22.36 12.27 -3.13
N LYS A 314 -22.22 11.27 -2.24
CA LYS A 314 -23.34 10.54 -1.64
C LYS A 314 -24.09 11.32 -0.56
N GLN A 315 -23.82 12.62 -0.43
CA GLN A 315 -24.52 13.54 0.48
C GLN A 315 -24.35 13.18 1.98
N MET A 316 -23.26 12.50 2.32
CA MET A 316 -22.81 12.27 3.70
C MET A 316 -21.40 12.84 3.89
N ASN A 317 -21.06 13.16 5.13
CA ASN A 317 -19.69 13.59 5.43
C ASN A 317 -18.75 12.37 5.46
N PHE A 318 -17.46 12.61 5.25
CA PHE A 318 -16.48 11.52 5.21
C PHE A 318 -16.31 10.83 6.57
N ASP A 319 -16.44 11.54 7.68
CA ASP A 319 -16.43 10.96 9.04
C ASP A 319 -17.61 10.00 9.29
N GLU A 320 -18.82 10.36 8.83
CA GLU A 320 -19.98 9.48 8.87
C GLU A 320 -19.74 8.22 8.05
N HIS A 321 -19.07 8.35 6.90
CA HIS A 321 -18.75 7.24 6.01
C HIS A 321 -17.73 6.28 6.65
N THR A 322 -16.66 6.81 7.23
CA THR A 322 -15.65 5.99 7.92
C THR A 322 -16.19 5.34 9.18
N ASN A 323 -17.02 6.05 9.96
CA ASN A 323 -17.67 5.49 11.15
C ASN A 323 -18.66 4.37 10.83
N THR A 324 -19.52 4.57 9.83
CA THR A 324 -20.49 3.56 9.38
C THR A 324 -19.77 2.30 8.90
N THR A 325 -18.71 2.49 8.12
CA THR A 325 -17.84 1.42 7.66
C THR A 325 -17.24 0.65 8.82
N LYS A 326 -16.63 1.36 9.78
CA LYS A 326 -15.98 0.74 10.94
C LYS A 326 -16.97 -0.10 11.75
N GLN A 327 -18.17 0.41 12.00
CA GLN A 327 -19.22 -0.32 12.72
C GLN A 327 -19.70 -1.56 11.97
N TYR A 328 -19.89 -1.45 10.66
CA TYR A 328 -20.30 -2.58 9.82
C TYR A 328 -19.28 -3.73 9.87
N VAL A 329 -17.99 -3.40 9.80
CA VAL A 329 -16.89 -4.38 9.93
C VAL A 329 -16.87 -5.02 11.32
N GLN A 330 -17.04 -4.22 12.38
CA GLN A 330 -17.04 -4.72 13.77
C GLN A 330 -18.22 -5.66 14.10
N GLN A 331 -19.34 -5.56 13.37
CA GLN A 331 -20.53 -6.37 13.61
C GLN A 331 -20.47 -7.79 12.99
N GLY A 332 -19.36 -8.15 12.35
CA GLY A 332 -19.12 -9.54 11.92
C GLY A 332 -20.09 -10.05 10.85
N HIS A 333 -20.76 -9.16 10.11
CA HIS A 333 -21.58 -9.55 8.96
C HIS A 333 -20.69 -10.10 7.85
N GLN A 334 -20.48 -11.43 7.86
CA GLN A 334 -19.79 -12.17 6.81
C GLN A 334 -20.81 -12.58 5.74
N SER A 335 -20.66 -12.05 4.53
CA SER A 335 -21.21 -12.66 3.31
C SER A 335 -20.05 -13.07 2.41
N ASP A 336 -20.18 -14.21 1.74
CA ASP A 336 -19.16 -15.13 1.22
C ASP A 336 -17.94 -14.64 0.39
N HIS A 337 -17.64 -13.34 0.25
CA HIS A 337 -16.47 -12.91 -0.53
C HIS A 337 -15.83 -11.63 0.04
N GLN A 338 -14.78 -11.81 0.87
CA GLN A 338 -14.04 -10.78 1.61
C GLN A 338 -12.72 -10.41 0.91
N LEU A 339 -12.49 -9.14 0.53
CA LEU A 339 -11.18 -8.64 0.07
C LEU A 339 -10.91 -7.20 0.51
N LEU A 340 -9.67 -6.97 0.99
CA LEU A 340 -9.11 -5.67 1.40
C LEU A 340 -8.92 -4.75 0.19
N GLY A 341 -9.29 -3.47 0.32
CA GLY A 341 -9.24 -2.45 -0.75
C GLY A 341 -10.38 -2.60 -1.76
N CYS A 342 -11.17 -1.55 -2.02
CA CYS A 342 -12.38 -1.69 -2.84
C CYS A 342 -12.61 -0.65 -3.96
N ALA A 343 -12.75 -1.17 -5.19
CA ALA A 343 -13.28 -0.63 -6.46
C ALA A 343 -14.82 -0.48 -6.55
N PRO A 344 -15.40 0.44 -7.36
CA PRO A 344 -16.78 0.93 -7.26
C PRO A 344 -17.86 -0.15 -7.31
N GLY A 345 -18.61 -0.24 -6.20
CA GLY A 345 -19.75 -1.13 -6.07
C GLY A 345 -19.71 -2.05 -4.84
N ARG A 346 -18.56 -2.24 -4.18
CA ARG A 346 -18.44 -3.03 -2.93
C ARG A 346 -17.41 -2.45 -1.95
N HIS A 347 -17.44 -2.98 -0.72
CA HIS A 347 -17.37 -2.29 0.56
C HIS A 347 -16.03 -2.41 1.28
N LEU A 348 -15.67 -1.35 2.01
CA LEU A 348 -14.54 -1.23 2.91
C LEU A 348 -14.47 -2.36 3.97
N ALA A 349 -13.40 -3.14 3.94
CA ALA A 349 -12.87 -3.81 5.12
C ALA A 349 -11.79 -2.92 5.74
N ALA A 350 -12.07 -2.38 6.94
CA ALA A 350 -10.99 -1.96 7.82
C ALA A 350 -10.10 -3.19 8.09
N SER A 351 -8.81 -2.99 8.28
CA SER A 351 -7.80 -3.99 8.66
C SER A 351 -8.04 -4.67 10.02
N ALA A 352 -9.29 -4.73 10.47
CA ALA A 352 -9.77 -5.40 11.65
C ALA A 352 -11.02 -6.20 11.29
N ASP A 353 -10.86 -7.27 10.50
CA ASP A 353 -11.85 -8.36 10.48
C ASP A 353 -11.98 -8.90 11.92
N ALA A 354 -13.09 -9.58 12.25
CA ALA A 354 -13.21 -10.37 13.47
C ALA A 354 -12.14 -11.50 13.59
N GLU A 355 -11.33 -11.70 12.55
CA GLU A 355 -10.16 -12.58 12.50
C GLU A 355 -8.82 -11.87 12.79
N CYS A 356 -8.79 -10.55 12.92
CA CYS A 356 -7.64 -9.84 13.47
C CYS A 356 -7.64 -10.01 14.99
N SER A 357 -6.97 -11.05 15.45
CA SER A 357 -6.68 -11.24 16.87
C SER A 357 -5.42 -10.48 17.27
N TYR A 358 -5.46 -9.75 18.38
CA TYR A 358 -4.25 -9.61 19.20
C TYR A 358 -3.81 -11.03 19.55
N LYS A 359 -2.58 -11.40 19.20
CA LYS A 359 -2.06 -12.72 19.60
C LYS A 359 -1.79 -12.77 21.10
#